data_AF-A0A7Y5FU53-F1
#
_entry.id   AF-A0A7Y5FU53-F1
#
_cell.length_a   1.000
_cell.length_b   1.000
_cell.length_c   1.000
_cell.angle_alpha   90.00
_cell.angle_beta   90.00
_cell.angle_gamma   90.00
#
_symmetry.space_group_name_H-M   'P 1'
#
loop_
_entity.id
_entity.type
_entity.pdbx_description
1 polymer ?
#
loop_
_entity_poly.entity_id
_entity_poly.type
_entity_poly.pdbx_seq_one_letter_code
_entity_poly.pdbx_strand_id
1 'polypeptide(L)'
;MRLRRYFAKYRSSKLVIGFIIFVLFSSCNKPEEQIQNETILARIGDRTISVNEFIRRAEYTPRPVYCRGEDYVQRKIVLNSLIAEKLLALEAGADNELTRTPEYQLYVQGRKEQAMRQWQYHQEAYQRVQLDTSEIKAVYNLAGRTYKIAYYALKDSNIARLASQELQRGGKSFEQLHNETGTLEGIPQREVTWDSPEEEAIHQALFSSELQKGQILGPLSVRENSYVMMKILGWTDKVAVSDMQMRTRWNDVKENLTHKKAGKLYEQYAAGVMRGKTLEFSPATFRKMVEIVAPYYLKSSEEKQAALQQQFWGNENEENVLSQMGTGVDAILEEPLFRIDGQVWTVRDLEREIKVHPLVFRKKNLQQGEFAEQFKLAIVDMVRDRYLTQEAYKKGYDQAEAVQRNVSMWRDNLLFLYQQTQYLKSLGKQHNFSKDYLQIIETDLNPYLDSLQAKYHDVIEINTDVFEKIKLTAIDMLVLRRNDPFPVVVPSFPVITTDNRLDYGRKMN
;
A
#
# COMPACT_ATOMS: atom_id res chain seq x y z
N MET A 1 -20.57 31.34 -52.60
CA MET A 1 -19.52 30.49 -53.22
C MET A 1 -19.05 29.50 -52.15
N ARG A 2 -18.95 28.21 -52.51
CA ARG A 2 -18.85 26.98 -51.68
C ARG A 2 -17.83 27.08 -50.52
N LEU A 3 -18.07 26.56 -49.30
CA LEU A 3 -18.22 25.13 -48.97
C LEU A 3 -19.02 24.87 -47.67
N ARG A 4 -19.53 23.65 -47.56
CA ARG A 4 -20.59 23.10 -46.69
C ARG A 4 -20.00 22.00 -45.78
N ARG A 5 -20.60 21.80 -44.59
CA ARG A 5 -20.59 20.61 -43.69
C ARG A 5 -19.28 20.37 -42.91
N TYR A 6 -19.25 20.06 -41.61
CA TYR A 6 -19.98 19.00 -40.90
C TYR A 6 -20.25 19.31 -39.41
N PHE A 7 -21.36 18.77 -38.91
CA PHE A 7 -21.78 18.66 -37.51
C PHE A 7 -21.06 17.51 -36.77
N ALA A 8 -21.03 17.65 -35.44
CA ALA A 8 -21.26 16.62 -34.41
C ALA A 8 -20.08 16.13 -33.53
N LYS A 9 -20.42 16.10 -32.23
CA LYS A 9 -19.95 15.23 -31.13
C LYS A 9 -18.53 15.45 -30.60
N TYR A 10 -18.43 16.06 -29.42
CA TYR A 10 -18.03 15.36 -28.19
C TYR A 10 -18.46 16.18 -26.97
N ARG A 11 -19.67 15.88 -26.47
CA ARG A 11 -20.19 16.34 -25.19
C ARG A 11 -20.26 15.11 -24.29
N SER A 12 -19.24 14.93 -23.45
CA SER A 12 -19.28 14.06 -22.29
C SER A 12 -18.07 14.39 -21.40
N SER A 13 -18.24 15.39 -20.55
CA SER A 13 -17.44 15.56 -19.34
C SER A 13 -17.72 14.37 -18.43
N LYS A 14 -17.03 13.25 -18.67
CA LYS A 14 -16.97 12.15 -17.71
C LYS A 14 -15.99 12.59 -16.63
N LEU A 15 -16.53 12.95 -15.47
CA LEU A 15 -15.76 13.03 -14.24
C LEU A 15 -15.24 11.61 -13.98
N VAL A 16 -13.95 11.41 -14.19
CA VAL A 16 -13.25 10.15 -13.91
C VAL A 16 -13.14 10.06 -12.38
N ILE A 17 -14.07 9.35 -11.76
CA ILE A 17 -13.93 8.92 -10.37
C ILE A 17 -12.81 7.89 -10.38
N GLY A 18 -11.67 8.28 -9.81
CA GLY A 18 -10.47 7.46 -9.70
C GLY A 18 -10.81 6.11 -9.06
N PHE A 19 -10.69 5.06 -9.86
CA PHE A 19 -10.86 3.68 -9.45
C PHE A 19 -9.82 3.34 -8.38
N ILE A 20 -10.28 2.88 -7.23
CA ILE A 20 -9.43 2.31 -6.19
C ILE A 20 -9.27 0.84 -6.53
N ILE A 21 -8.09 0.51 -7.03
CA ILE A 21 -7.63 -0.87 -7.10
C ILE A 21 -7.18 -1.23 -5.68
N PHE A 22 -8.06 -1.90 -4.93
CA PHE A 22 -7.68 -2.76 -3.83
C PHE A 22 -7.78 -4.17 -4.40
N VAL A 23 -6.65 -4.75 -4.82
CA VAL A 23 -6.65 -6.14 -5.26
C VAL A 23 -6.66 -7.01 -4.01
N LEU A 24 -7.84 -7.48 -3.63
CA LEU A 24 -7.97 -8.74 -2.93
C LEU A 24 -7.91 -9.81 -4.02
N PHE A 25 -6.76 -10.46 -4.17
CA PHE A 25 -6.63 -11.59 -5.08
C PHE A 25 -7.40 -12.78 -4.50
N SER A 26 -8.60 -13.02 -5.03
CA SER A 26 -9.15 -14.37 -5.05
C SER A 26 -8.21 -15.26 -5.88
N SER A 27 -7.80 -16.38 -5.30
CA SER A 27 -6.89 -17.39 -5.86
C SER A 27 -5.38 -17.11 -5.79
N CYS A 28 -4.86 -17.03 -4.57
CA CYS A 28 -3.74 -17.88 -4.19
C CYS A 28 -4.03 -18.46 -2.80
N ASN A 29 -4.16 -19.78 -2.73
CA ASN A 29 -4.60 -20.52 -1.55
C ASN A 29 -3.46 -20.61 -0.51
N LYS A 30 -2.99 -19.47 -0.04
CA LYS A 30 -2.14 -19.35 1.15
C LYS A 30 -2.72 -18.23 2.00
N PRO A 31 -3.43 -18.55 3.10
CA PRO A 31 -3.81 -17.54 4.05
C PRO A 31 -2.57 -16.73 4.46
N GLU A 32 -2.78 -15.47 4.85
CA GLU A 32 -1.77 -14.66 5.55
C GLU A 32 -1.27 -15.33 6.86
N GLU A 33 -1.83 -16.50 7.21
CA GLU A 33 -1.25 -17.55 8.08
C GLU A 33 0.04 -18.15 7.47
N GLN A 34 1.14 -17.43 7.61
CA GLN A 34 2.44 -17.92 8.09
C GLN A 34 3.50 -16.84 7.83
N ILE A 35 3.36 -15.72 8.52
CA ILE A 35 4.47 -14.78 8.67
C ILE A 35 5.60 -15.41 9.54
N GLN A 36 5.34 -16.57 10.16
CA GLN A 36 6.31 -17.44 10.83
C GLN A 36 6.57 -18.69 9.98
N ASN A 37 7.85 -19.03 9.81
CA ASN A 37 8.36 -20.19 9.03
C ASN A 37 8.21 -20.06 7.52
N GLU A 38 8.67 -18.96 6.93
CA GLU A 38 8.80 -18.88 5.47
C GLU A 38 9.86 -19.87 4.96
N THR A 39 9.52 -20.63 3.92
CA THR A 39 10.50 -21.50 3.25
C THR A 39 11.57 -20.63 2.58
N ILE A 40 12.84 -20.89 2.91
CA ILE A 40 13.98 -20.20 2.29
C ILE A 40 14.22 -20.79 0.90
N LEU A 41 14.25 -19.91 -0.10
CA LEU A 41 14.53 -20.25 -1.50
C LEU A 41 16.02 -20.17 -1.79
N ALA A 42 16.70 -19.14 -1.29
CA ALA A 42 18.14 -18.98 -1.44
C ALA A 42 18.76 -18.36 -0.19
N ARG A 43 20.03 -18.69 0.07
CA ARG A 43 20.87 -18.12 1.13
C ARG A 43 22.15 -17.61 0.50
N ILE A 44 22.58 -16.42 0.88
CA ILE A 44 23.82 -15.79 0.46
C ILE A 44 24.53 -15.30 1.73
N GLY A 45 25.32 -16.16 2.35
CA GLY A 45 25.90 -15.92 3.68
C GLY A 45 24.83 -15.79 4.76
N ASP A 46 24.76 -14.61 5.38
CA ASP A 46 23.75 -14.25 6.39
C ASP A 46 22.43 -13.72 5.79
N ARG A 47 22.40 -13.47 4.48
CA ARG A 47 21.21 -12.98 3.76
C ARG A 47 20.40 -14.14 3.22
N THR A 48 19.08 -13.97 3.13
CA THR A 48 18.16 -14.98 2.61
C THR A 48 17.15 -14.37 1.66
N ILE A 49 16.65 -15.17 0.73
CA ILE A 49 15.47 -14.90 -0.10
C ILE A 49 14.45 -15.97 0.25
N SER A 50 13.28 -15.60 0.75
CA SER A 50 12.19 -16.55 0.98
C SER A 50 11.34 -16.77 -0.28
N VAL A 51 10.55 -17.83 -0.32
CA VAL A 51 9.57 -18.06 -1.39
C VAL A 51 8.59 -16.89 -1.51
N ASN A 52 8.15 -16.33 -0.38
CA ASN A 52 7.22 -15.20 -0.37
C ASN A 52 7.89 -13.91 -0.87
N GLU A 53 9.14 -13.66 -0.48
CA GLU A 53 9.93 -12.55 -1.04
C GLU A 53 10.05 -12.72 -2.55
N PHE A 54 10.47 -13.89 -3.04
CA PHE A 54 10.57 -14.17 -4.48
C PHE A 54 9.27 -13.87 -5.23
N ILE A 55 8.13 -14.41 -4.77
CA ILE A 55 6.82 -14.21 -5.42
C ILE A 55 6.42 -12.73 -5.38
N ARG A 56 6.48 -12.08 -4.21
CA ARG A 56 6.10 -10.67 -4.08
C ARG A 56 7.01 -9.76 -4.91
N ARG A 57 8.33 -10.00 -4.92
CA ARG A 57 9.29 -9.24 -5.72
C ARG A 57 9.13 -9.50 -7.22
N ALA A 58 8.50 -10.59 -7.63
CA ALA A 58 8.21 -10.87 -9.04
C ALA A 58 6.86 -10.30 -9.51
N GLU A 59 5.85 -10.33 -8.64
CA GLU A 59 4.47 -10.00 -9.01
C GLU A 59 4.06 -8.59 -8.55
N TYR A 60 4.64 -8.07 -7.47
CA TYR A 60 4.27 -6.77 -6.88
C TYR A 60 5.18 -5.62 -7.33
N THR A 61 5.96 -5.86 -8.39
CA THR A 61 6.79 -4.86 -9.05
C THR A 61 6.70 -5.04 -10.56
N PRO A 62 6.54 -3.98 -11.35
CA PRO A 62 6.73 -4.05 -12.79
C PRO A 62 8.14 -4.59 -13.12
N ARG A 63 8.21 -5.60 -13.99
CA ARG A 63 9.47 -6.23 -14.43
C ARG A 63 9.86 -5.77 -15.84
N PRO A 64 11.16 -5.70 -16.15
CA PRO A 64 11.64 -5.47 -17.51
C PRO A 64 11.12 -6.50 -18.51
N VAL A 65 11.00 -6.11 -19.78
CA VAL A 65 10.44 -6.95 -20.86
C VAL A 65 11.13 -8.32 -20.97
N TYR A 66 12.44 -8.38 -20.69
CA TYR A 66 13.23 -9.61 -20.77
C TYR A 66 12.95 -10.63 -19.65
N CYS A 67 12.20 -10.27 -18.61
CA CYS A 67 11.86 -11.17 -17.50
C CYS A 67 10.44 -10.95 -16.96
N ARG A 68 9.50 -10.53 -17.83
CA ARG A 68 8.11 -10.18 -17.44
C ARG A 68 7.13 -11.35 -17.40
N GLY A 69 7.41 -12.43 -18.11
CA GLY A 69 6.60 -13.64 -18.18
C GLY A 69 6.72 -14.57 -16.97
N GLU A 70 6.06 -15.72 -17.07
CA GLU A 70 5.93 -16.74 -16.01
C GLU A 70 6.68 -18.06 -16.30
N ASP A 71 7.29 -18.18 -17.48
CA ASP A 71 7.99 -19.39 -17.90
C ASP A 71 9.27 -19.64 -17.08
N TYR A 72 9.79 -20.87 -17.19
CA TYR A 72 10.93 -21.33 -16.41
C TYR A 72 12.19 -20.47 -16.61
N VAL A 73 12.49 -20.05 -17.84
CA VAL A 73 13.67 -19.22 -18.11
C VAL A 73 13.52 -17.88 -17.41
N GLN A 74 12.36 -17.25 -17.51
CA GLN A 74 12.11 -15.95 -16.88
C GLN A 74 12.09 -16.04 -15.35
N ARG A 75 11.57 -17.13 -14.76
CA ARG A 75 11.69 -17.38 -13.31
C ARG A 75 13.15 -17.47 -12.86
N LYS A 76 14.03 -18.08 -13.65
CA LYS A 76 15.47 -18.14 -13.34
C LYS A 76 16.12 -16.75 -13.39
N ILE A 77 15.76 -15.93 -14.38
CA ILE A 77 16.24 -14.54 -14.44
C ILE A 77 15.78 -13.76 -13.20
N VAL A 78 14.51 -13.91 -12.79
CA VAL A 78 14.01 -13.30 -11.55
C VAL A 78 14.83 -13.74 -10.34
N LEU A 79 15.12 -15.04 -10.19
CA LEU A 79 15.92 -15.54 -9.08
C LEU A 79 17.34 -14.97 -9.11
N ASN A 80 17.98 -14.98 -10.29
CA ASN A 80 19.31 -14.41 -10.51
C ASN A 80 19.37 -12.92 -10.17
N SER A 81 18.36 -12.14 -10.57
CA SER A 81 18.29 -10.71 -10.24
C SER A 81 18.18 -10.47 -8.74
N LEU A 82 17.40 -11.29 -8.01
CA LEU A 82 17.29 -11.18 -6.55
C LEU A 82 18.57 -11.64 -5.84
N ILE A 83 19.24 -12.70 -6.32
CA ILE A 83 20.54 -13.11 -5.79
C ILE A 83 21.59 -12.03 -6.06
N ALA A 84 21.61 -11.45 -7.26
CA ALA A 84 22.49 -10.35 -7.64
C ALA A 84 22.30 -9.12 -6.73
N GLU A 85 21.05 -8.78 -6.38
CA GLU A 85 20.76 -7.75 -5.38
C GLU A 85 21.48 -8.04 -4.06
N LYS A 86 21.43 -9.29 -3.55
CA LYS A 86 22.14 -9.66 -2.32
C LYS A 86 23.66 -9.59 -2.48
N LEU A 87 24.20 -10.02 -3.62
CA LEU A 87 25.64 -10.00 -3.89
C LEU A 87 26.21 -8.57 -3.96
N LEU A 88 25.52 -7.67 -4.67
CA LEU A 88 25.92 -6.26 -4.71
C LEU A 88 25.76 -5.60 -3.34
N ALA A 89 24.73 -5.97 -2.58
CA ALA A 89 24.56 -5.48 -1.21
C ALA A 89 25.65 -5.97 -0.24
N LEU A 90 26.20 -7.17 -0.46
CA LEU A 90 27.40 -7.65 0.24
C LEU A 90 28.64 -6.87 -0.18
N GLU A 91 28.81 -6.62 -1.49
CA GLU A 91 29.95 -5.86 -2.01
C GLU A 91 29.96 -4.41 -1.52
N ALA A 92 28.79 -3.80 -1.35
CA ALA A 92 28.65 -2.46 -0.76
C ALA A 92 29.17 -2.38 0.69
N GLY A 93 29.20 -3.51 1.40
CA GLY A 93 29.52 -3.60 2.82
C GLY A 93 28.42 -3.06 3.73
N ALA A 94 28.48 -3.44 5.01
CA ALA A 94 27.54 -2.98 6.04
C ALA A 94 27.86 -1.55 6.56
N ASP A 95 29.08 -1.06 6.31
CA ASP A 95 29.53 0.29 6.67
C ASP A 95 30.12 0.97 5.43
N ASN A 96 29.37 1.92 4.88
CA ASN A 96 29.75 2.73 3.73
C ASN A 96 29.18 4.16 3.87
N GLU A 97 29.42 5.00 2.87
CA GLU A 97 28.95 6.40 2.88
C GLU A 97 27.43 6.50 3.06
N LEU A 98 26.64 5.69 2.34
CA LEU A 98 25.18 5.70 2.42
C LEU A 98 24.71 5.34 3.83
N THR A 99 25.25 4.25 4.41
CA THR A 99 24.82 3.77 5.73
C THR A 99 25.14 4.75 6.85
N ARG A 100 26.08 5.68 6.64
CA ARG A 100 26.42 6.72 7.63
C ARG A 100 25.52 7.95 7.55
N THR A 101 24.65 8.06 6.54
CA THR A 101 23.74 9.20 6.40
C THR A 101 22.56 9.10 7.38
N PRO A 102 22.13 10.21 8.01
CA PRO A 102 20.91 10.24 8.81
C PRO A 102 19.66 9.81 8.03
N GLU A 103 19.58 10.17 6.75
CA GLU A 103 18.47 9.86 5.85
C GLU A 103 18.28 8.35 5.71
N TYR A 104 19.36 7.60 5.45
CA TYR A 104 19.32 6.14 5.37
C TYR A 104 18.85 5.52 6.69
N GLN A 105 19.41 5.97 7.82
CA GLN A 105 19.10 5.40 9.13
C GLN A 105 17.63 5.64 9.52
N LEU A 106 17.11 6.85 9.29
CA LEU A 106 15.71 7.18 9.58
C LEU A 106 14.74 6.44 8.65
N TYR A 107 15.07 6.28 7.37
CA TYR A 107 14.26 5.51 6.42
C TYR A 107 14.16 4.04 6.85
N VAL A 108 15.30 3.41 7.15
CA VAL A 108 15.37 2.02 7.61
C VAL A 108 14.63 1.84 8.93
N GLN A 109 14.78 2.79 9.87
CA GLN A 109 14.00 2.82 11.10
C GLN A 109 12.50 2.88 10.79
N GLY A 110 12.07 3.75 9.89
CA GLY A 110 10.67 3.88 9.49
C GLY A 110 10.09 2.60 8.91
N ARG A 111 10.82 1.95 8.00
CA ARG A 111 10.44 0.64 7.44
C ARG A 111 10.32 -0.43 8.53
N LYS A 112 11.27 -0.48 9.46
CA LYS A 112 11.22 -1.38 10.63
C LYS A 112 9.97 -1.12 11.47
N GLU A 113 9.72 0.13 11.83
CA GLU A 113 8.60 0.50 12.68
C GLU A 113 7.24 0.24 12.03
N GLN A 114 7.14 0.45 10.71
CA GLN A 114 5.95 0.06 9.95
C GLN A 114 5.76 -1.46 9.96
N ALA A 115 6.81 -2.24 9.70
CA ALA A 115 6.72 -3.71 9.76
C ALA A 115 6.34 -4.20 11.17
N MET A 116 6.85 -3.58 12.22
CA MET A 116 6.44 -3.88 13.60
C MET A 116 4.97 -3.57 13.87
N ARG A 117 4.42 -2.45 13.36
CA ARG A 117 2.98 -2.14 13.51
C ARG A 117 2.11 -3.14 12.75
N GLN A 118 2.55 -3.61 11.58
CA GLN A 118 1.87 -4.67 10.83
C GLN A 118 1.90 -6.00 11.61
N TRP A 119 3.05 -6.34 12.19
CA TRP A 119 3.18 -7.50 13.08
C TRP A 119 2.32 -7.36 14.34
N GLN A 120 2.27 -6.17 14.93
CA GLN A 120 1.42 -5.86 16.09
C GLN A 120 -0.05 -6.02 15.76
N TYR A 121 -0.53 -5.54 14.61
CA TYR A 121 -1.90 -5.80 14.15
C TYR A 121 -2.18 -7.30 14.05
N HIS A 122 -1.25 -8.07 13.49
CA HIS A 122 -1.40 -9.52 13.37
C HIS A 122 -1.53 -10.20 14.74
N GLN A 123 -0.63 -9.89 15.68
CA GLN A 123 -0.58 -10.52 17.01
C GLN A 123 -1.71 -10.06 17.94
N GLU A 124 -2.00 -8.76 17.96
CA GLU A 124 -2.94 -8.16 18.92
C GLU A 124 -4.39 -8.22 18.46
N ALA A 125 -4.62 -8.40 17.17
CA ALA A 125 -5.96 -8.39 16.58
C ALA A 125 -6.21 -9.61 15.70
N TYR A 126 -5.50 -9.78 14.57
CA TYR A 126 -5.82 -10.81 13.57
C TYR A 126 -5.88 -12.22 14.17
N GLN A 127 -4.83 -12.64 14.88
CA GLN A 127 -4.75 -13.97 15.50
C GLN A 127 -5.74 -14.17 16.66
N ARG A 128 -6.28 -13.08 17.23
CA ARG A 128 -7.25 -13.14 18.32
C ARG A 128 -8.68 -13.27 17.83
N VAL A 129 -8.92 -13.14 16.51
CA VAL A 129 -10.27 -13.28 15.97
C VAL A 129 -10.73 -14.72 16.08
N GLN A 130 -11.90 -14.89 16.68
CA GLN A 130 -12.65 -16.12 16.66
C GLN A 130 -13.91 -15.92 15.80
N LEU A 131 -14.03 -16.74 14.76
CA LEU A 131 -15.19 -16.73 13.88
C LEU A 131 -16.14 -17.86 14.25
N ASP A 132 -17.43 -17.53 14.31
CA ASP A 132 -18.46 -18.55 14.41
C ASP A 132 -18.70 -19.15 13.02
N THR A 133 -18.74 -20.48 12.95
CA THR A 133 -19.07 -21.18 11.71
C THR A 133 -20.47 -20.82 11.21
N SER A 134 -21.41 -20.49 12.10
CA SER A 134 -22.76 -20.06 11.71
C SER A 134 -22.74 -18.72 10.97
N GLU A 135 -21.91 -17.78 11.42
CA GLU A 135 -21.69 -16.47 10.79
C GLU A 135 -21.05 -16.63 9.42
N ILE A 136 -20.00 -17.46 9.31
CA ILE A 136 -19.35 -17.74 8.02
C ILE A 136 -20.38 -18.31 7.03
N LYS A 137 -21.22 -19.28 7.45
CA LYS A 137 -22.26 -19.86 6.60
C LYS A 137 -23.31 -18.84 6.14
N ALA A 138 -23.73 -17.94 7.03
CA ALA A 138 -24.69 -16.90 6.69
C ALA A 138 -24.13 -15.97 5.59
N VAL A 139 -22.89 -15.53 5.74
CA VAL A 139 -22.23 -14.64 4.76
C VAL A 139 -21.85 -15.38 3.48
N TYR A 140 -21.45 -16.65 3.56
CA TYR A 140 -21.12 -17.49 2.41
C TYR A 140 -22.24 -17.55 1.37
N ASN A 141 -23.49 -17.64 1.82
CA ASN A 141 -24.64 -17.64 0.93
C ASN A 141 -24.79 -16.30 0.19
N LEU A 142 -24.55 -15.19 0.90
CA LEU A 142 -24.64 -13.84 0.35
C LEU A 142 -23.45 -13.51 -0.56
N ALA A 143 -22.26 -14.04 -0.27
CA ALA A 143 -21.05 -13.82 -1.06
C ALA A 143 -21.16 -14.36 -2.51
N GLY A 144 -22.13 -15.23 -2.79
CA GLY A 144 -22.45 -15.65 -4.16
C GLY A 144 -23.22 -14.61 -4.97
N ARG A 145 -23.70 -13.52 -4.38
CA ARG A 145 -24.57 -12.54 -5.05
C ARG A 145 -23.80 -11.52 -5.86
N THR A 146 -24.38 -11.20 -7.02
CA THR A 146 -24.11 -9.96 -7.75
C THR A 146 -25.32 -9.04 -7.58
N TYR A 147 -25.19 -8.01 -6.77
CA TYR A 147 -26.24 -7.02 -6.55
C TYR A 147 -26.27 -6.00 -7.67
N LYS A 148 -27.45 -5.75 -8.25
CA LYS A 148 -27.71 -4.58 -9.08
C LYS A 148 -28.28 -3.48 -8.19
N ILE A 149 -27.57 -2.36 -8.10
CA ILE A 149 -27.95 -1.23 -7.24
C ILE A 149 -28.15 0.05 -8.04
N ALA A 150 -29.06 0.91 -7.56
CA ALA A 150 -29.07 2.33 -7.87
C ALA A 150 -28.48 3.08 -6.67
N TYR A 151 -27.68 4.11 -6.88
CA TYR A 151 -27.02 4.80 -5.77
C TYR A 151 -26.79 6.28 -6.06
N TYR A 152 -26.56 7.07 -5.02
CA TYR A 152 -26.06 8.43 -5.15
C TYR A 152 -25.33 8.89 -3.89
N ALA A 153 -24.40 9.83 -4.06
CA ALA A 153 -23.68 10.45 -2.97
C ALA A 153 -24.47 11.64 -2.40
N LEU A 154 -24.36 11.84 -1.09
CA LEU A 154 -24.89 12.99 -0.36
C LEU A 154 -23.72 13.92 -0.01
N LYS A 155 -23.93 15.23 -0.11
CA LYS A 155 -22.84 16.20 -0.03
C LYS A 155 -22.20 16.31 1.35
N ASP A 156 -23.01 16.19 2.42
CA ASP A 156 -22.55 16.40 3.79
C ASP A 156 -23.43 15.66 4.83
N SER A 157 -23.02 15.76 6.09
CA SER A 157 -23.68 15.11 7.23
C SER A 157 -25.07 15.67 7.55
N ASN A 158 -25.34 16.94 7.24
CA ASN A 158 -26.66 17.55 7.45
C ASN A 158 -27.67 17.00 6.43
N ILE A 159 -27.29 16.95 5.16
CA ILE A 159 -28.12 16.36 4.10
C ILE A 159 -28.33 14.87 4.36
N ALA A 160 -27.29 14.15 4.80
CA ALA A 160 -27.44 12.76 5.21
C ALA A 160 -28.44 12.59 6.36
N ARG A 161 -28.33 13.39 7.43
CA ARG A 161 -29.28 13.34 8.54
C ARG A 161 -30.72 13.63 8.07
N LEU A 162 -30.92 14.59 7.18
CA LEU A 162 -32.23 14.91 6.62
C LEU A 162 -32.77 13.74 5.78
N ALA A 163 -31.97 13.18 4.89
CA ALA A 163 -32.37 12.02 4.09
C ALA A 163 -32.76 10.82 4.96
N SER A 164 -32.02 10.58 6.05
CA SER A 164 -32.33 9.52 7.02
C SER A 164 -33.68 9.75 7.72
N GLN A 165 -33.97 10.97 8.15
CA GLN A 165 -35.24 11.32 8.80
C GLN A 165 -36.43 11.14 7.85
N GLU A 166 -36.29 11.56 6.58
CA GLU A 166 -37.35 11.43 5.59
C GLU A 166 -37.63 9.96 5.21
N LEU A 167 -36.60 9.12 5.15
CA LEU A 167 -36.76 7.67 5.00
C LEU A 167 -37.53 7.06 6.18
N GLN A 168 -37.18 7.42 7.42
CA GLN A 168 -37.83 6.89 8.62
C GLN A 168 -39.31 7.27 8.71
N ARG A 169 -39.67 8.46 8.22
CA ARG A 169 -41.05 8.92 8.16
C ARG A 169 -41.88 8.23 7.07
N GLY A 170 -41.24 7.50 6.13
CA GLY A 170 -41.90 6.83 5.02
C GLY A 170 -42.52 7.78 3.99
N GLY A 171 -42.18 9.08 4.04
CA GLY A 171 -42.87 10.12 3.28
C GLY A 171 -42.34 10.33 1.85
N LYS A 172 -41.17 9.80 1.52
CA LYS A 172 -40.50 10.05 0.23
C LYS A 172 -39.93 8.78 -0.39
N SER A 173 -40.05 8.65 -1.71
CA SER A 173 -39.38 7.62 -2.48
C SER A 173 -37.88 7.90 -2.61
N PHE A 174 -37.11 6.88 -2.98
CA PHE A 174 -35.69 7.01 -3.26
C PHE A 174 -35.41 8.06 -4.35
N GLU A 175 -36.24 8.07 -5.39
CA GLU A 175 -36.15 8.98 -6.52
C GLU A 175 -36.45 10.43 -6.12
N GLN A 176 -37.43 10.63 -5.23
CA GLN A 176 -37.74 11.96 -4.68
C GLN A 176 -36.59 12.49 -3.82
N LEU A 177 -36.03 11.64 -2.94
CA LEU A 177 -34.88 12.02 -2.13
C LEU A 177 -33.66 12.37 -2.98
N HIS A 178 -33.40 11.60 -4.04
CA HIS A 178 -32.33 11.93 -4.99
C HIS A 178 -32.50 13.31 -5.61
N ASN A 179 -33.71 13.66 -6.05
CA ASN A 179 -33.95 14.96 -6.70
C ASN A 179 -33.72 16.14 -5.75
N GLU A 180 -33.90 15.95 -4.44
CA GLU A 180 -33.71 16.99 -3.44
C GLU A 180 -32.27 17.06 -2.90
N THR A 181 -31.61 15.91 -2.80
CA THR A 181 -30.35 15.77 -2.04
C THR A 181 -29.16 15.30 -2.86
N GLY A 182 -29.41 14.75 -4.05
CA GLY A 182 -28.41 14.21 -4.96
C GLY A 182 -27.57 15.29 -5.65
N THR A 183 -26.40 14.88 -6.13
CA THR A 183 -25.44 15.78 -6.79
C THR A 183 -25.42 15.66 -8.31
N LEU A 184 -26.07 14.64 -8.88
CA LEU A 184 -26.01 14.30 -10.30
C LEU A 184 -27.40 14.38 -10.93
N GLU A 185 -27.43 14.64 -12.24
CA GLU A 185 -28.64 14.45 -13.03
C GLU A 185 -28.84 12.95 -13.29
N GLY A 186 -29.95 12.41 -12.78
CA GLY A 186 -30.27 10.98 -12.86
C GLY A 186 -29.52 10.11 -11.85
N ILE A 187 -30.04 8.90 -11.64
CA ILE A 187 -29.56 7.99 -10.62
C ILE A 187 -28.65 6.94 -11.27
N PRO A 188 -27.34 6.93 -10.99
CA PRO A 188 -26.45 5.93 -11.54
C PRO A 188 -26.79 4.53 -11.01
N GLN A 189 -26.53 3.52 -11.84
CA GLN A 189 -26.69 2.12 -11.51
C GLN A 189 -25.39 1.36 -11.78
N ARG A 190 -25.15 0.32 -10.99
CA ARG A 190 -24.00 -0.58 -11.19
C ARG A 190 -24.25 -1.94 -10.55
N GLU A 191 -23.37 -2.87 -10.88
CA GLU A 191 -23.31 -4.19 -10.25
C GLU A 191 -22.21 -4.21 -9.18
N VAL A 192 -22.46 -4.96 -8.10
CA VAL A 192 -21.54 -5.16 -6.98
C VAL A 192 -21.48 -6.64 -6.65
N THR A 193 -20.28 -7.20 -6.74
CA THR A 193 -19.96 -8.58 -6.33
C THR A 193 -19.24 -8.57 -4.98
N TRP A 194 -19.10 -9.74 -4.36
CA TRP A 194 -18.35 -9.90 -3.10
C TRP A 194 -16.92 -9.34 -3.19
N ASP A 195 -16.24 -9.57 -4.32
CA ASP A 195 -14.86 -9.13 -4.56
C ASP A 195 -14.75 -7.71 -5.13
N SER A 196 -15.88 -6.99 -5.26
CA SER A 196 -15.85 -5.60 -5.71
C SER A 196 -15.12 -4.71 -4.69
N PRO A 197 -14.26 -3.77 -5.12
CA PRO A 197 -13.50 -2.91 -4.22
C PRO A 197 -14.40 -1.82 -3.62
N GLU A 198 -15.22 -2.20 -2.66
CA GLU A 198 -16.15 -1.35 -1.94
C GLU A 198 -15.59 -0.85 -0.61
N GLU A 199 -16.07 0.32 -0.17
CA GLU A 199 -15.85 0.75 1.21
C GLU A 199 -16.57 -0.22 2.17
N GLU A 200 -15.97 -0.49 3.33
CA GLU A 200 -16.46 -1.49 4.30
C GLU A 200 -17.94 -1.30 4.66
N ALA A 201 -18.39 -0.05 4.78
CA ALA A 201 -19.79 0.27 5.07
C ALA A 201 -20.76 -0.20 3.96
N ILE A 202 -20.35 -0.08 2.69
CA ILE A 202 -21.14 -0.56 1.54
C ILE A 202 -21.11 -2.08 1.50
N HIS A 203 -19.93 -2.68 1.61
CA HIS A 203 -19.76 -4.13 1.59
C HIS A 203 -20.59 -4.80 2.69
N GLN A 204 -20.50 -4.29 3.92
CA GLN A 204 -21.31 -4.75 5.04
C GLN A 204 -22.80 -4.60 4.76
N ALA A 205 -23.25 -3.45 4.25
CA ALA A 205 -24.67 -3.23 3.96
C ALA A 205 -25.23 -4.21 2.93
N LEU A 206 -24.39 -4.72 2.01
CA LEU A 206 -24.78 -5.66 0.96
C LEU A 206 -24.70 -7.13 1.37
N PHE A 207 -23.70 -7.51 2.17
CA PHE A 207 -23.36 -8.92 2.39
C PHE A 207 -23.44 -9.40 3.85
N SER A 208 -23.93 -8.59 4.79
CA SER A 208 -24.09 -9.01 6.19
C SER A 208 -25.48 -9.57 6.54
N SER A 209 -26.50 -9.29 5.73
CA SER A 209 -27.86 -9.78 5.96
C SER A 209 -28.62 -9.92 4.64
N GLU A 210 -29.71 -10.68 4.66
CA GLU A 210 -30.64 -10.76 3.55
C GLU A 210 -31.25 -9.39 3.21
N LEU A 211 -31.41 -9.11 1.92
CA LEU A 211 -31.92 -7.85 1.40
C LEU A 211 -33.15 -8.08 0.53
N GLN A 212 -34.00 -7.06 0.42
CA GLN A 212 -35.20 -7.10 -0.40
C GLN A 212 -35.07 -6.23 -1.65
N LYS A 213 -35.68 -6.67 -2.75
CA LYS A 213 -35.79 -5.84 -3.96
C LYS A 213 -36.60 -4.58 -3.64
N GLY A 214 -36.06 -3.43 -4.00
CA GLY A 214 -36.62 -2.11 -3.69
C GLY A 214 -36.16 -1.53 -2.35
N GLN A 215 -35.47 -2.30 -1.50
CA GLN A 215 -34.97 -1.82 -0.22
C GLN A 215 -33.98 -0.67 -0.41
N ILE A 216 -34.13 0.37 0.41
CA ILE A 216 -33.23 1.51 0.44
C ILE A 216 -32.25 1.31 1.60
N LEU A 217 -30.96 1.45 1.33
CA LEU A 217 -29.86 1.35 2.29
C LEU A 217 -29.18 2.71 2.43
N GLY A 218 -28.79 3.03 3.66
CA GLY A 218 -28.12 4.27 4.02
C GLY A 218 -29.06 5.34 4.61
N PRO A 219 -28.54 6.57 4.79
CA PRO A 219 -27.22 7.04 4.37
C PRO A 219 -26.08 6.29 5.06
N LEU A 220 -25.21 5.66 4.27
CA LEU A 220 -24.02 4.97 4.76
C LEU A 220 -22.88 5.98 4.81
N SER A 221 -22.23 6.13 5.96
CA SER A 221 -20.97 6.89 6.03
C SER A 221 -19.89 6.03 5.41
N VAL A 222 -19.40 6.46 4.24
CA VAL A 222 -18.35 5.73 3.51
C VAL A 222 -16.98 6.34 3.74
N ARG A 223 -16.92 7.65 4.02
CA ARG A 223 -15.73 8.39 4.46
C ARG A 223 -16.13 9.58 5.32
N GLU A 224 -15.15 10.26 5.90
CA GLU A 224 -15.37 11.51 6.63
C GLU A 224 -16.07 12.55 5.75
N ASN A 225 -17.27 12.97 6.18
CA ASN A 225 -18.19 13.83 5.43
C ASN A 225 -18.61 13.33 4.03
N SER A 226 -18.56 12.01 3.79
CA SER A 226 -19.07 11.40 2.56
C SER A 226 -20.07 10.31 2.89
N TYR A 227 -21.26 10.43 2.32
CA TYR A 227 -22.36 9.50 2.57
C TYR A 227 -22.95 9.00 1.26
N VAL A 228 -23.38 7.73 1.26
CA VAL A 228 -23.98 7.09 0.10
C VAL A 228 -25.36 6.53 0.45
N MET A 229 -26.30 6.76 -0.45
CA MET A 229 -27.62 6.16 -0.45
C MET A 229 -27.70 5.12 -1.57
N MET A 230 -28.30 3.97 -1.29
CA MET A 230 -28.44 2.89 -2.27
C MET A 230 -29.86 2.34 -2.28
N LYS A 231 -30.31 1.85 -3.43
CA LYS A 231 -31.54 1.10 -3.60
C LYS A 231 -31.22 -0.22 -4.30
N ILE A 232 -31.68 -1.32 -3.72
CA ILE A 232 -31.49 -2.66 -4.28
C ILE A 232 -32.47 -2.85 -5.45
N LEU A 233 -31.94 -2.95 -6.68
CA LEU A 233 -32.77 -3.19 -7.87
C LEU A 233 -33.02 -4.68 -8.10
N GLY A 234 -32.16 -5.53 -7.58
CA GLY A 234 -32.21 -6.99 -7.66
C GLY A 234 -30.83 -7.60 -7.50
N TRP A 235 -30.72 -8.91 -7.64
CA TRP A 235 -29.44 -9.63 -7.64
C TRP A 235 -29.55 -10.92 -8.45
N THR A 236 -28.40 -11.48 -8.79
CA THR A 236 -28.26 -12.84 -9.30
C THR A 236 -27.37 -13.64 -8.37
N ASP A 237 -27.64 -14.94 -8.21
CA ASP A 237 -26.86 -15.84 -7.38
C ASP A 237 -25.93 -16.70 -8.24
N LYS A 238 -24.63 -16.62 -7.98
CA LYS A 238 -23.62 -17.52 -8.57
C LYS A 238 -23.45 -18.73 -7.67
N VAL A 239 -23.88 -19.90 -8.13
CA VAL A 239 -23.67 -21.16 -7.42
C VAL A 239 -22.20 -21.57 -7.53
N ALA A 240 -21.56 -21.91 -6.41
CA ALA A 240 -20.26 -22.56 -6.40
C ALA A 240 -20.49 -24.06 -6.64
N VAL A 241 -20.10 -24.56 -7.82
CA VAL A 241 -20.42 -25.93 -8.27
C VAL A 241 -19.27 -26.89 -8.00
N SER A 242 -18.02 -26.43 -8.14
CA SER A 242 -16.84 -27.27 -7.88
C SER A 242 -16.33 -27.13 -6.44
N ASP A 243 -15.67 -28.17 -5.94
CA ASP A 243 -15.01 -28.14 -4.62
C ASP A 243 -14.03 -26.98 -4.48
N MET A 244 -13.32 -26.65 -5.56
CA MET A 244 -12.41 -25.51 -5.60
C MET A 244 -13.17 -24.20 -5.39
N GLN A 245 -14.27 -23.98 -6.11
CA GLN A 245 -15.08 -22.76 -5.97
C GLN A 245 -15.68 -22.64 -4.57
N MET A 246 -16.14 -23.75 -3.99
CA MET A 246 -16.68 -23.77 -2.63
C MET A 246 -15.62 -23.41 -1.60
N ARG A 247 -14.41 -23.97 -1.72
CA ARG A 247 -13.27 -23.67 -0.83
C ARG A 247 -12.80 -22.23 -0.97
N THR A 248 -12.66 -21.72 -2.20
CA THR A 248 -12.25 -20.33 -2.45
C THR A 248 -13.24 -19.37 -1.80
N ARG A 249 -14.54 -19.50 -2.09
CA ARG A 249 -15.55 -18.63 -1.48
C ARG A 249 -15.54 -18.71 0.05
N TRP A 250 -15.41 -19.91 0.61
CA TRP A 250 -15.35 -20.08 2.06
C TRP A 250 -14.15 -19.35 2.66
N ASN A 251 -12.98 -19.46 2.04
CA ASN A 251 -11.76 -18.81 2.49
C ASN A 251 -11.86 -17.28 2.35
N ASP A 252 -12.35 -16.76 1.23
CA ASP A 252 -12.53 -15.33 1.00
C ASP A 252 -13.49 -14.71 2.04
N VAL A 253 -14.57 -15.43 2.38
CA VAL A 253 -15.52 -15.03 3.43
C VAL A 253 -14.87 -15.05 4.81
N LYS A 254 -14.15 -16.13 5.14
CA LYS A 254 -13.43 -16.25 6.41
C LYS A 254 -12.41 -15.12 6.56
N GLU A 255 -11.66 -14.81 5.51
CA GLU A 255 -10.62 -13.78 5.50
C GLU A 255 -11.22 -12.38 5.69
N ASN A 256 -12.24 -12.02 4.92
CA ASN A 256 -12.93 -10.73 5.06
C ASN A 256 -13.51 -10.54 6.47
N LEU A 257 -14.22 -11.53 7.00
CA LEU A 257 -14.76 -11.50 8.37
C LEU A 257 -13.64 -11.39 9.41
N THR A 258 -12.52 -12.06 9.19
CA THR A 258 -11.35 -11.98 10.06
C THR A 258 -10.79 -10.57 10.08
N HIS A 259 -10.48 -9.97 8.92
CA HIS A 259 -9.97 -8.60 8.84
C HIS A 259 -10.90 -7.58 9.47
N LYS A 260 -12.21 -7.72 9.25
CA LYS A 260 -13.23 -6.83 9.83
C LYS A 260 -13.21 -6.86 11.36
N LYS A 261 -13.24 -8.05 11.95
CA LYS A 261 -13.22 -8.20 13.41
C LYS A 261 -11.86 -7.77 13.98
N ALA A 262 -10.77 -8.12 13.30
CA ALA A 262 -9.43 -7.68 13.67
C ALA A 262 -9.30 -6.16 13.65
N GLY A 263 -9.86 -5.47 12.65
CA GLY A 263 -9.90 -4.00 12.60
C GLY A 263 -10.50 -3.40 13.87
N LYS A 264 -11.67 -3.89 14.29
CA LYS A 264 -12.34 -3.45 15.52
C LYS A 264 -11.51 -3.75 16.78
N LEU A 265 -10.90 -4.94 16.86
CA LEU A 265 -10.03 -5.30 17.98
C LEU A 265 -8.80 -4.38 18.05
N TYR A 266 -8.22 -4.06 16.90
CA TYR A 266 -7.05 -3.20 16.83
C TYR A 266 -7.38 -1.74 17.16
N GLU A 267 -8.54 -1.23 16.72
CA GLU A 267 -9.04 0.09 17.14
C GLU A 267 -9.21 0.17 18.66
N GLN A 268 -9.77 -0.86 19.29
CA GLN A 268 -9.89 -0.94 20.76
C GLN A 268 -8.53 -1.00 21.44
N TYR A 269 -7.59 -1.78 20.89
CA TYR A 269 -6.21 -1.84 21.37
C TYR A 269 -5.55 -0.46 21.32
N ALA A 270 -5.62 0.22 20.17
CA ALA A 270 -5.06 1.55 19.99
C ALA A 270 -5.71 2.60 20.90
N ALA A 271 -7.03 2.55 21.09
CA ALA A 271 -7.72 3.40 22.05
C ALA A 271 -7.26 3.13 23.50
N GLY A 272 -6.94 1.88 23.82
CA GLY A 272 -6.32 1.50 25.09
C GLY A 272 -4.94 2.14 25.29
N VAL A 273 -4.07 2.05 24.29
CA VAL A 273 -2.72 2.67 24.30
C VAL A 273 -2.79 4.19 24.42
N MET A 274 -3.77 4.82 23.77
CA MET A 274 -3.94 6.28 23.77
C MET A 274 -4.75 6.81 24.97
N ARG A 275 -5.25 5.95 25.85
CA ARG A 275 -6.13 6.37 26.95
C ARG A 275 -5.43 7.37 27.87
N GLY A 276 -6.08 8.51 28.11
CA GLY A 276 -5.58 9.57 28.99
C GLY A 276 -4.54 10.50 28.37
N LYS A 277 -4.19 10.30 27.08
CA LYS A 277 -3.25 11.17 26.37
C LYS A 277 -3.98 12.34 25.72
N THR A 278 -3.39 13.53 25.82
CA THR A 278 -3.94 14.77 25.23
C THR A 278 -2.89 15.45 24.38
N LEU A 279 -3.23 15.72 23.12
CA LEU A 279 -2.37 16.43 22.17
C LEU A 279 -2.84 17.89 22.04
N GLU A 280 -2.01 18.82 22.52
CA GLU A 280 -2.32 20.25 22.55
C GLU A 280 -1.45 21.02 21.57
N PHE A 281 -2.03 21.53 20.49
CA PHE A 281 -1.30 22.32 19.49
C PHE A 281 -1.13 23.78 19.92
N SER A 282 0.04 24.36 19.63
CA SER A 282 0.28 25.80 19.64
C SER A 282 -0.47 26.44 18.47
N PRO A 283 -1.54 27.24 18.69
CA PRO A 283 -2.33 27.77 17.59
C PRO A 283 -1.54 28.70 16.66
N ALA A 284 -0.59 29.45 17.21
CA ALA A 284 0.23 30.39 16.45
C ALA A 284 1.22 29.64 15.54
N THR A 285 2.02 28.73 16.10
CA THR A 285 3.01 27.96 15.34
C THR A 285 2.35 27.01 14.35
N PHE A 286 1.22 26.41 14.72
CA PHE A 286 0.45 25.55 13.80
C PHE A 286 -0.05 26.32 12.56
N ARG A 287 -0.57 27.54 12.72
CA ARG A 287 -0.99 28.38 11.57
C ARG A 287 0.17 28.71 10.64
N LYS A 288 1.32 29.13 11.20
CA LYS A 288 2.54 29.36 10.41
C LYS A 288 2.94 28.11 9.63
N MET A 289 2.93 26.94 10.30
CA MET A 289 3.27 25.68 9.66
C MET A 289 2.33 25.37 8.50
N VAL A 290 1.01 25.51 8.69
CA VAL A 290 0.01 25.32 7.64
C VAL A 290 0.27 26.24 6.43
N GLU A 291 0.56 27.51 6.65
CA GLU A 291 0.86 28.48 5.58
C GLU A 291 2.09 28.07 4.77
N ILE A 292 3.13 27.56 5.44
CA ILE A 292 4.37 27.10 4.80
C ILE A 292 4.15 25.81 4.01
N VAL A 293 3.43 24.83 4.57
CA VAL A 293 3.36 23.48 3.98
C VAL A 293 2.21 23.27 3.01
N ALA A 294 1.12 24.03 3.10
CA ALA A 294 -0.05 23.87 2.24
C ALA A 294 0.26 23.91 0.72
N PRO A 295 1.11 24.84 0.22
CA PRO A 295 1.44 24.89 -1.21
C PRO A 295 2.07 23.61 -1.75
N TYR A 296 2.81 22.87 -0.91
CA TYR A 296 3.48 21.64 -1.32
C TYR A 296 2.51 20.47 -1.45
N TYR A 297 1.53 20.36 -0.55
CA TYR A 297 0.56 19.26 -0.55
C TYR A 297 -0.61 19.50 -1.53
N LEU A 298 -0.91 20.77 -1.83
CA LEU A 298 -2.04 21.16 -2.68
C LEU A 298 -1.66 21.36 -4.15
N LYS A 299 -0.45 20.94 -4.56
CA LYS A 299 -0.06 20.84 -5.98
C LYS A 299 -1.11 20.09 -6.80
N SER A 300 -1.26 20.52 -8.06
CA SER A 300 -2.21 19.94 -9.01
C SER A 300 -1.92 18.46 -9.31
N SER A 301 -2.92 17.74 -9.80
CA SER A 301 -2.77 16.32 -10.16
C SER A 301 -1.69 16.10 -11.24
N GLU A 302 -1.50 17.05 -12.16
CA GLU A 302 -0.49 17.00 -13.22
C GLU A 302 0.92 17.18 -12.65
N GLU A 303 1.12 18.12 -11.74
CA GLU A 303 2.39 18.30 -11.02
C GLU A 303 2.73 17.09 -10.14
N LYS A 304 1.71 16.50 -9.51
CA LYS A 304 1.85 15.25 -8.74
C LYS A 304 2.22 14.06 -9.62
N GLN A 305 1.63 13.94 -10.82
CA GLN A 305 1.96 12.88 -11.77
C GLN A 305 3.36 13.03 -12.37
N ALA A 306 3.79 14.26 -12.69
CA ALA A 306 5.14 14.52 -13.19
C ALA A 306 6.21 14.19 -12.14
N ALA A 307 5.98 14.58 -10.87
CA ALA A 307 6.87 14.24 -9.76
C ALA A 307 6.92 12.71 -9.52
N LEU A 308 5.77 12.04 -9.58
CA LEU A 308 5.67 10.59 -9.45
C LEU A 308 6.42 9.85 -10.57
N GLN A 309 6.27 10.28 -11.83
CA GLN A 309 6.98 9.69 -12.96
C GLN A 309 8.50 9.87 -12.87
N GLN A 310 8.99 11.01 -12.38
CA GLN A 310 10.42 11.20 -12.12
C GLN A 310 10.94 10.23 -11.04
N GLN A 311 10.17 10.02 -9.96
CA GLN A 311 10.53 9.11 -8.87
C GLN A 311 10.55 7.62 -9.30
N PHE A 312 9.76 7.21 -10.30
CA PHE A 312 9.70 5.82 -10.76
C PHE A 312 10.77 5.44 -11.81
N TRP A 313 11.29 6.41 -12.57
CA TRP A 313 12.19 6.16 -13.70
C TRP A 313 13.55 6.85 -13.58
N GLY A 314 13.71 7.80 -12.66
CA GLY A 314 15.00 8.39 -12.30
C GLY A 314 15.70 7.53 -11.25
N ASN A 315 16.99 7.27 -11.44
CA ASN A 315 17.89 6.73 -10.40
C ASN A 315 18.16 7.74 -9.27
N GLU A 316 17.18 8.60 -8.97
CA GLU A 316 17.25 9.54 -7.87
C GLU A 316 16.44 8.93 -6.74
N ASN A 317 17.11 8.80 -5.60
CA ASN A 317 16.60 8.29 -4.35
C ASN A 317 15.15 8.75 -4.13
N GLU A 318 14.37 7.97 -3.37
CA GLU A 318 13.11 8.42 -2.76
C GLU A 318 13.39 9.61 -1.83
N GLU A 319 13.74 10.77 -2.40
CA GLU A 319 13.80 12.05 -1.76
C GLU A 319 12.37 12.35 -1.35
N ASN A 320 12.13 12.08 -0.07
CA ASN A 320 10.93 12.44 0.65
C ASN A 320 10.43 13.81 0.15
N VAL A 321 9.12 13.96 -0.05
CA VAL A 321 8.45 15.25 -0.33
C VAL A 321 8.88 16.37 0.65
N LEU A 322 9.46 16.00 1.79
CA LEU A 322 10.05 16.88 2.80
C LEU A 322 11.42 17.48 2.44
N SER A 323 12.27 16.83 1.63
CA SER A 323 13.49 17.49 1.11
C SER A 323 13.14 18.69 0.24
N GLN A 324 11.92 18.68 -0.33
CA GLN A 324 11.34 19.81 -1.04
C GLN A 324 10.68 20.87 -0.14
N MET A 325 10.48 20.65 1.16
CA MET A 325 9.89 21.63 2.10
C MET A 325 10.85 22.79 2.47
N GLY A 326 11.82 23.08 1.61
CA GLY A 326 12.92 24.03 1.85
C GLY A 326 12.50 25.45 2.28
N THR A 327 13.46 26.08 2.97
CA THR A 327 13.66 27.50 3.32
C THR A 327 12.63 28.22 4.20
N GLY A 328 11.34 27.86 4.18
CA GLY A 328 10.31 28.52 5.00
C GLY A 328 10.23 28.02 6.44
N VAL A 329 10.48 26.72 6.65
CA VAL A 329 10.37 26.05 7.96
C VAL A 329 11.52 26.44 8.89
N ASP A 330 12.69 26.76 8.34
CA ASP A 330 13.93 27.05 9.10
C ASP A 330 13.73 28.14 10.17
N ALA A 331 12.90 29.15 9.86
CA ALA A 331 12.61 30.26 10.75
C ALA A 331 11.81 29.86 12.00
N ILE A 332 11.15 28.70 12.00
CA ILE A 332 10.26 28.25 13.09
C ILE A 332 10.66 26.89 13.67
N LEU A 333 11.82 26.34 13.30
CA LEU A 333 12.24 24.97 13.69
C LEU A 333 12.20 24.74 15.20
N GLU A 334 12.65 25.72 15.99
CA GLU A 334 12.69 25.63 17.45
C GLU A 334 11.37 26.06 18.12
N GLU A 335 10.37 26.53 17.36
CA GLU A 335 9.10 26.93 17.93
C GLU A 335 8.32 25.70 18.44
N PRO A 336 7.71 25.78 19.65
CA PRO A 336 6.81 24.73 20.14
C PRO A 336 5.60 24.54 19.21
N LEU A 337 5.45 23.35 18.66
CA LEU A 337 4.33 23.00 17.78
C LEU A 337 3.17 22.37 18.55
N PHE A 338 3.45 21.38 19.39
CA PHE A 338 2.43 20.75 20.24
C PHE A 338 3.02 20.20 21.54
N ARG A 339 2.14 19.85 22.48
CA ARG A 339 2.47 19.13 23.72
C ARG A 339 1.72 17.82 23.77
N ILE A 340 2.40 16.76 24.22
CA ILE A 340 1.82 15.43 24.45
C ILE A 340 2.50 14.81 25.67
N ASP A 341 1.72 14.26 26.61
CA ASP A 341 2.21 13.71 27.88
C ASP A 341 3.19 14.64 28.63
N GLY A 342 2.93 15.95 28.61
CA GLY A 342 3.78 16.96 29.24
C GLY A 342 5.08 17.29 28.49
N GLN A 343 5.41 16.55 27.44
CA GLN A 343 6.56 16.81 26.58
C GLN A 343 6.21 17.85 25.50
N VAL A 344 7.06 18.85 25.34
CA VAL A 344 6.98 19.82 24.24
C VAL A 344 7.65 19.25 23.01
N TRP A 345 6.96 19.29 21.88
CA TRP A 345 7.48 18.99 20.56
C TRP A 345 7.61 20.27 19.75
N THR A 346 8.79 20.48 19.19
CA THR A 346 9.10 21.60 18.29
C THR A 346 8.78 21.23 16.83
N VAL A 347 8.85 22.20 15.93
CA VAL A 347 8.73 21.94 14.49
C VAL A 347 9.86 21.03 13.99
N ARG A 348 11.08 21.16 14.54
CA ARG A 348 12.20 20.26 14.25
C ARG A 348 11.92 18.82 14.64
N ASP A 349 11.26 18.60 15.78
CA ASP A 349 10.91 17.25 16.22
C ASP A 349 9.91 16.60 15.25
N LEU A 350 8.91 17.37 14.79
CA LEU A 350 7.99 16.92 13.75
C LEU A 350 8.75 16.63 12.43
N GLU A 351 9.61 17.53 11.97
CA GLU A 351 10.38 17.34 10.73
C GLU A 351 11.18 16.04 10.74
N ARG A 352 11.86 15.74 11.86
CA ARG A 352 12.60 14.49 12.04
C ARG A 352 11.66 13.29 12.05
N GLU A 353 10.53 13.38 12.75
CA GLU A 353 9.58 12.28 12.85
C GLU A 353 8.98 11.92 11.49
N ILE A 354 8.68 12.89 10.63
CA ILE A 354 8.11 12.62 9.31
C ILE A 354 9.11 11.86 8.40
N LYS A 355 10.43 11.96 8.65
CA LYS A 355 11.43 11.12 7.95
C LYS A 355 11.32 9.63 8.33
N VAL A 356 10.82 9.32 9.53
CA VAL A 356 10.60 7.96 10.04
C VAL A 356 9.17 7.49 9.76
N HIS A 357 8.19 8.38 9.85
CA HIS A 357 6.77 8.11 9.63
C HIS A 357 6.17 9.23 8.78
N PRO A 358 6.24 9.12 7.44
CA PRO A 358 5.62 10.08 6.54
C PRO A 358 4.13 10.30 6.85
N LEU A 359 3.67 11.55 6.79
CA LEU A 359 2.29 11.90 7.11
C LEU A 359 1.31 11.25 6.14
N VAL A 360 0.32 10.55 6.70
CA VAL A 360 -0.78 9.94 5.94
C VAL A 360 -2.04 10.78 6.10
N PHE A 361 -2.48 11.40 5.01
CA PHE A 361 -3.75 12.14 5.00
C PHE A 361 -4.93 11.19 4.84
N ARG A 362 -5.96 11.38 5.68
CA ARG A 362 -7.22 10.62 5.65
C ARG A 362 -7.98 10.87 4.34
N LYS A 363 -8.01 12.12 3.88
CA LYS A 363 -8.54 12.50 2.56
C LYS A 363 -7.44 12.58 1.50
N LYS A 364 -7.67 11.95 0.34
CA LYS A 364 -6.71 11.95 -0.79
C LYS A 364 -6.84 13.19 -1.68
N ASN A 365 -8.06 13.69 -1.87
CA ASN A 365 -8.34 14.91 -2.62
C ASN A 365 -8.60 16.05 -1.64
N LEU A 366 -7.53 16.71 -1.20
CA LEU A 366 -7.58 17.81 -0.26
C LEU A 366 -7.96 19.10 -0.99
N GLN A 367 -8.97 19.80 -0.46
CA GLN A 367 -9.27 21.17 -0.86
C GLN A 367 -8.54 22.14 0.07
N GLN A 368 -8.22 23.34 -0.43
CA GLN A 368 -7.51 24.37 0.33
C GLN A 368 -8.15 24.64 1.71
N GLY A 369 -9.47 24.78 1.75
CA GLY A 369 -10.21 25.07 2.99
C GLY A 369 -10.21 23.93 4.02
N GLU A 370 -9.87 22.70 3.62
CA GLU A 370 -9.84 21.53 4.50
C GLU A 370 -8.42 21.17 4.94
N PHE A 371 -7.39 21.77 4.34
CA PHE A 371 -6.00 21.34 4.50
C PHE A 371 -5.53 21.43 5.95
N ALA A 372 -5.82 22.53 6.64
CA ALA A 372 -5.38 22.73 8.03
C ALA A 372 -5.88 21.61 8.96
N GLU A 373 -7.15 21.23 8.84
CA GLU A 373 -7.71 20.17 9.68
C GLU A 373 -7.13 18.80 9.29
N GLN A 374 -7.00 18.51 8.01
CA GLN A 374 -6.43 17.23 7.56
C GLN A 374 -4.94 17.09 7.90
N PHE A 375 -4.18 18.18 7.90
CA PHE A 375 -2.79 18.23 8.37
C PHE A 375 -2.72 17.97 9.87
N LYS A 376 -3.60 18.61 10.66
CA LYS A 376 -3.72 18.34 12.11
C LYS A 376 -4.00 16.87 12.38
N LEU A 377 -4.97 16.28 11.67
CA LEU A 377 -5.34 14.86 11.82
C LEU A 377 -4.21 13.92 11.42
N ALA A 378 -3.45 14.24 10.37
CA ALA A 378 -2.28 13.46 9.98
C ALA A 378 -1.19 13.48 11.07
N ILE A 379 -0.95 14.62 11.72
CA ILE A 379 -0.03 14.71 12.87
C ILE A 379 -0.57 13.89 14.05
N VAL A 380 -1.87 13.96 14.35
CA VAL A 380 -2.52 13.16 15.41
C VAL A 380 -2.32 11.66 15.15
N ASP A 381 -2.54 11.20 13.90
CA ASP A 381 -2.39 9.80 13.51
C ASP A 381 -0.91 9.35 13.60
N MET A 382 0.04 10.20 13.18
CA MET A 382 1.48 9.96 13.34
C MET A 382 1.87 9.80 14.82
N VAL A 383 1.39 10.70 15.69
CA VAL A 383 1.64 10.63 17.15
C VAL A 383 1.04 9.35 17.73
N ARG A 384 -0.19 8.97 17.37
CA ARG A 384 -0.79 7.69 17.79
C ARG A 384 0.09 6.51 17.39
N ASP A 385 0.52 6.47 16.13
CA ASP A 385 1.31 5.37 15.59
C ASP A 385 2.69 5.27 16.26
N ARG A 386 3.27 6.41 16.68
CA ARG A 386 4.48 6.43 17.51
C ARG A 386 4.26 5.71 18.84
N TYR A 387 3.17 5.96 19.55
CA TYR A 387 2.87 5.24 20.80
C TYR A 387 2.61 3.74 20.58
N LEU A 388 1.90 3.37 19.51
CA LEU A 388 1.72 1.97 19.12
C LEU A 388 3.07 1.28 18.86
N THR A 389 3.98 1.99 18.21
CA THR A 389 5.34 1.52 17.91
C THR A 389 6.17 1.34 19.19
N GLN A 390 6.07 2.26 20.15
CA GLN A 390 6.71 2.09 21.46
C GLN A 390 6.22 0.83 22.17
N GLU A 391 4.91 0.54 22.12
CA GLU A 391 4.38 -0.72 22.65
C GLU A 391 4.88 -1.94 21.87
N ALA A 392 5.06 -1.83 20.55
CA ALA A 392 5.65 -2.90 19.75
C ALA A 392 7.11 -3.20 20.15
N TYR A 393 7.91 -2.17 20.41
CA TYR A 393 9.27 -2.32 20.94
C TYR A 393 9.27 -3.00 22.32
N LYS A 394 8.40 -2.59 23.25
CA LYS A 394 8.27 -3.22 24.57
C LYS A 394 7.94 -4.72 24.48
N LYS A 395 7.24 -5.13 23.43
CA LYS A 395 6.87 -6.52 23.15
C LYS A 395 7.94 -7.29 22.36
N GLY A 396 9.07 -6.66 22.04
CA GLY A 396 10.16 -7.27 21.27
C GLY A 396 9.80 -7.58 19.82
N TYR A 397 8.81 -6.88 19.25
CA TYR A 397 8.37 -7.11 17.87
C TYR A 397 9.41 -6.70 16.83
N ASP A 398 10.39 -5.89 17.21
CA ASP A 398 11.56 -5.64 16.39
C ASP A 398 12.38 -6.90 16.13
N GLN A 399 12.37 -7.87 17.04
CA GLN A 399 13.11 -9.14 16.92
C GLN A 399 12.30 -10.23 16.21
N ALA A 400 11.05 -9.96 15.84
CA ALA A 400 10.25 -10.91 15.08
C ALA A 400 10.91 -11.19 13.72
N GLU A 401 11.06 -12.48 13.37
CA GLU A 401 11.72 -12.91 12.14
C GLU A 401 11.11 -12.26 10.89
N ALA A 402 9.79 -12.12 10.87
CA ALA A 402 9.04 -11.39 9.85
C ALA A 402 9.50 -9.94 9.65
N VAL A 403 9.70 -9.23 10.76
CA VAL A 403 10.11 -7.82 10.78
C VAL A 403 11.56 -7.72 10.33
N GLN A 404 12.44 -8.57 10.86
CA GLN A 404 13.85 -8.61 10.46
C GLN A 404 14.02 -8.91 8.97
N ARG A 405 13.31 -9.90 8.43
CA ARG A 405 13.31 -10.20 6.98
C ARG A 405 12.86 -9.00 6.15
N ASN A 406 11.77 -8.34 6.53
CA ASN A 406 11.28 -7.17 5.81
C ASN A 406 12.31 -6.04 5.80
N VAL A 407 12.91 -5.76 6.96
CA VAL A 407 13.95 -4.73 7.10
C VAL A 407 15.20 -5.07 6.29
N SER A 408 15.65 -6.33 6.34
CA SER A 408 16.79 -6.80 5.54
C SER A 408 16.53 -6.66 4.05
N MET A 409 15.35 -7.06 3.55
CA MET A 409 14.99 -6.88 2.14
C MET A 409 15.14 -5.41 1.67
N TRP A 410 14.64 -4.44 2.45
CA TRP A 410 14.80 -3.02 2.12
C TRP A 410 16.25 -2.55 2.22
N ARG A 411 17.00 -2.98 3.25
CA ARG A 411 18.43 -2.66 3.38
C ARG A 411 19.26 -3.20 2.22
N ASP A 412 19.02 -4.45 1.84
CA ASP A 412 19.69 -5.12 0.73
C ASP A 412 19.47 -4.36 -0.56
N ASN A 413 18.23 -3.96 -0.84
CA ASN A 413 17.90 -3.16 -2.01
C ASN A 413 18.62 -1.80 -2.02
N LEU A 414 18.63 -1.07 -0.91
CA LEU A 414 19.31 0.23 -0.81
C LEU A 414 20.82 0.10 -1.04
N LEU A 415 21.45 -0.92 -0.46
CA LEU A 415 22.87 -1.21 -0.66
C LEU A 415 23.18 -1.66 -2.08
N PHE A 416 22.30 -2.45 -2.69
CA PHE A 416 22.37 -2.82 -4.10
C PHE A 416 22.35 -1.59 -5.01
N LEU A 417 21.38 -0.68 -4.81
CA LEU A 417 21.25 0.54 -5.61
C LEU A 417 22.49 1.44 -5.45
N TYR A 418 23.01 1.56 -4.23
CA TYR A 418 24.26 2.26 -3.97
C TYR A 418 25.43 1.65 -4.73
N GLN A 419 25.67 0.34 -4.60
CA GLN A 419 26.79 -0.32 -5.27
C GLN A 419 26.67 -0.27 -6.79
N GLN A 420 25.47 -0.49 -7.34
CA GLN A 420 25.22 -0.38 -8.76
C GLN A 420 25.53 1.04 -9.26
N THR A 421 25.11 2.05 -8.50
CA THR A 421 25.38 3.46 -8.85
C THR A 421 26.87 3.77 -8.82
N GLN A 422 27.60 3.35 -7.78
CA GLN A 422 29.06 3.56 -7.71
C GLN A 422 29.80 2.86 -8.85
N TYR A 423 29.41 1.63 -9.16
CA TYR A 423 30.00 0.88 -10.27
C TYR A 423 29.72 1.57 -11.62
N LEU A 424 28.48 1.94 -11.92
CA LEU A 424 28.13 2.66 -13.15
C LEU A 424 28.80 4.03 -13.25
N LYS A 425 28.98 4.73 -12.13
CA LYS A 425 29.71 6.00 -12.07
C LYS A 425 31.18 5.81 -12.40
N SER A 426 31.81 4.74 -11.90
CA SER A 426 33.21 4.40 -12.23
C SER A 426 33.44 4.15 -13.72
N LEU A 427 32.39 3.72 -14.44
CA LEU A 427 32.40 3.50 -15.89
C LEU A 427 31.95 4.73 -16.70
N GLY A 428 31.52 5.82 -16.04
CA GLY A 428 30.92 6.98 -16.71
C GLY A 428 29.56 6.70 -17.37
N LYS A 429 28.87 5.63 -16.96
CA LYS A 429 27.61 5.14 -17.58
C LYS A 429 26.34 5.42 -16.76
N GLN A 430 26.46 6.00 -15.56
CA GLN A 430 25.32 6.26 -14.65
C GLN A 430 24.15 7.00 -15.33
N HIS A 431 24.43 8.07 -16.08
CA HIS A 431 23.40 8.89 -16.74
C HIS A 431 22.73 8.23 -17.95
N ASN A 432 23.39 7.24 -18.56
CA ASN A 432 22.89 6.54 -19.75
C ASN A 432 22.17 5.24 -19.40
N PHE A 433 22.24 4.79 -18.14
CA PHE A 433 21.68 3.50 -17.72
C PHE A 433 20.20 3.35 -18.09
N SER A 434 19.37 4.36 -17.85
CA SER A 434 17.94 4.27 -18.17
C SER A 434 17.62 4.13 -19.66
N LYS A 435 18.51 4.61 -20.55
CA LYS A 435 18.33 4.54 -22.01
C LYS A 435 18.88 3.24 -22.58
N ASP A 436 20.07 2.85 -22.14
CA ASP A 436 20.85 1.75 -22.72
C ASP A 436 20.95 0.55 -21.77
N TYR A 437 19.99 0.38 -20.86
CA TYR A 437 20.06 -0.58 -19.75
C TYR A 437 20.38 -2.00 -20.21
N LEU A 438 19.80 -2.49 -21.32
CA LEU A 438 20.07 -3.84 -21.83
C LEU A 438 21.54 -4.01 -22.23
N GLN A 439 22.07 -3.08 -23.01
CA GLN A 439 23.46 -3.15 -23.46
C GLN A 439 24.43 -3.03 -22.28
N ILE A 440 24.14 -2.15 -21.32
CA ILE A 440 24.96 -1.98 -20.11
C ILE A 440 24.89 -3.23 -19.22
N ILE A 441 23.71 -3.87 -19.13
CA ILE A 441 23.59 -5.16 -18.45
C ILE A 441 24.51 -6.20 -19.09
N GLU A 442 24.42 -6.36 -20.41
CA GLU A 442 25.18 -7.41 -21.12
C GLU A 442 26.69 -7.16 -21.10
N THR A 443 27.11 -5.91 -21.27
CA THR A 443 28.53 -5.59 -21.47
C THR A 443 29.29 -5.24 -20.18
N ASP A 444 28.61 -4.75 -19.15
CA ASP A 444 29.25 -4.26 -17.92
C ASP A 444 28.76 -4.96 -16.64
N LEU A 445 27.45 -5.12 -16.46
CA LEU A 445 26.88 -5.62 -15.20
C LEU A 445 26.91 -7.14 -15.12
N ASN A 446 26.68 -7.88 -16.21
CA ASN A 446 26.80 -9.34 -16.24
C ASN A 446 28.25 -9.77 -15.92
N PRO A 447 29.31 -9.26 -16.59
CA PRO A 447 30.70 -9.62 -16.23
C PRO A 447 31.05 -9.27 -14.79
N TYR A 448 30.56 -8.14 -14.28
CA TYR A 448 30.74 -7.77 -12.88
C TYR A 448 30.04 -8.76 -11.94
N LEU A 449 28.79 -9.12 -12.25
CA LEU A 449 28.03 -10.10 -11.49
C LEU A 449 28.70 -11.48 -11.50
N ASP A 450 29.21 -11.95 -12.64
CA ASP A 450 29.94 -13.22 -12.75
C ASP A 450 31.15 -13.23 -11.79
N SER A 451 31.87 -12.10 -11.71
CA SER A 451 32.99 -11.95 -10.77
C SER A 451 32.54 -12.02 -9.30
N LEU A 452 31.38 -11.46 -8.97
CA LEU A 452 30.82 -11.53 -7.61
C LEU A 452 30.31 -12.93 -7.29
N GLN A 453 29.65 -13.61 -8.24
CA GLN A 453 29.22 -14.99 -8.08
C GLN A 453 30.40 -15.93 -7.83
N ALA A 454 31.51 -15.73 -8.54
CA ALA A 454 32.76 -16.46 -8.29
C ALA A 454 33.35 -16.13 -6.91
N LYS A 455 33.41 -14.84 -6.54
CA LYS A 455 33.93 -14.37 -5.24
C LYS A 455 33.14 -14.92 -4.05
N TYR A 456 31.82 -14.99 -4.16
CA TYR A 456 30.92 -15.40 -3.08
C TYR A 456 30.38 -16.84 -3.24
N HIS A 457 30.95 -17.63 -4.15
CA HIS A 457 30.45 -18.97 -4.51
C HIS A 457 30.14 -19.85 -3.29
N ASP A 458 31.07 -19.91 -2.33
CA ASP A 458 30.99 -20.81 -1.17
C ASP A 458 29.85 -20.51 -0.18
N VAL A 459 29.29 -19.29 -0.26
CA VAL A 459 28.22 -18.84 0.65
C VAL A 459 26.85 -18.78 -0.04
N ILE A 460 26.76 -19.14 -1.31
CA ILE A 460 25.50 -19.16 -2.07
C ILE A 460 24.89 -20.56 -2.01
N GLU A 461 23.67 -20.65 -1.51
CA GLU A 461 22.89 -21.89 -1.47
C GLU A 461 21.52 -21.64 -2.10
N ILE A 462 21.09 -22.53 -3.00
CA ILE A 462 19.79 -22.42 -3.69
C ILE A 462 18.98 -23.70 -3.49
N ASN A 463 17.75 -23.55 -3.01
CA ASN A 463 16.82 -24.66 -2.88
C ASN A 463 16.09 -24.88 -4.22
N THR A 464 16.74 -25.62 -5.13
CA THR A 464 16.19 -25.91 -6.47
C THR A 464 14.88 -26.68 -6.39
N ASP A 465 14.71 -27.58 -5.41
CA ASP A 465 13.50 -28.40 -5.29
C ASP A 465 12.27 -27.57 -4.89
N VAL A 466 12.49 -26.51 -4.10
CA VAL A 466 11.47 -25.51 -3.79
C VAL A 466 11.23 -24.62 -5.01
N PHE A 467 12.29 -24.16 -5.68
CA PHE A 467 12.20 -23.31 -6.87
C PHE A 467 11.33 -23.94 -7.98
N GLU A 468 11.52 -25.23 -8.27
CA GLU A 468 10.74 -25.94 -9.30
C GLU A 468 9.23 -25.96 -9.02
N LYS A 469 8.83 -25.86 -7.75
CA LYS A 469 7.42 -25.86 -7.34
C LYS A 469 6.78 -24.47 -7.41
N ILE A 470 7.58 -23.41 -7.52
CA ILE A 470 7.08 -22.04 -7.58
C ILE A 470 6.46 -21.79 -8.96
N LYS A 471 5.25 -21.24 -8.95
CA LYS A 471 4.57 -20.72 -10.13
C LYS A 471 4.37 -19.22 -9.93
N LEU A 472 4.78 -18.45 -10.93
CA LEU A 472 4.41 -17.04 -11.03
C LEU A 472 3.17 -16.93 -11.90
N THR A 473 2.44 -15.84 -11.73
CA THR A 473 1.45 -15.38 -12.68
C THR A 473 2.13 -14.55 -13.78
N ALA A 474 1.47 -14.45 -14.94
CA ALA A 474 1.87 -13.56 -16.02
C ALA A 474 1.60 -12.06 -15.72
N ILE A 475 1.15 -11.72 -14.51
CA ILE A 475 0.76 -10.37 -14.12
C ILE A 475 1.79 -9.81 -13.15
N ASP A 476 2.47 -8.76 -13.56
CA ASP A 476 3.27 -7.90 -12.71
C ASP A 476 2.55 -6.56 -12.48
N MET A 477 2.51 -6.10 -11.24
CA MET A 477 1.81 -4.88 -10.90
C MET A 477 2.45 -4.15 -9.75
N LEU A 478 2.35 -2.82 -9.74
CA LEU A 478 2.73 -2.04 -8.57
C LEU A 478 1.66 -2.20 -7.47
N VAL A 479 2.05 -2.77 -6.34
CA VAL A 479 1.16 -2.90 -5.17
C VAL A 479 1.46 -1.81 -4.15
N LEU A 480 0.41 -1.07 -3.76
CA LEU A 480 0.48 0.02 -2.80
C LEU A 480 -0.50 -0.18 -1.64
N ARG A 481 -0.02 0.00 -0.41
CA ARG A 481 -0.83 0.17 0.80
C ARG A 481 -1.05 1.65 1.03
N ARG A 482 -2.12 2.20 0.45
CA ARG A 482 -2.38 3.65 0.34
C ARG A 482 -2.53 4.40 1.68
N ASN A 483 -2.70 3.68 2.78
CA ASN A 483 -2.86 4.25 4.12
C ASN A 483 -1.65 3.96 5.03
N ASP A 484 -0.60 3.34 4.49
CA ASP A 484 0.65 3.14 5.19
C ASP A 484 1.56 4.36 4.93
N PRO A 485 2.39 4.77 5.92
CA PRO A 485 3.38 5.84 5.75
C PRO A 485 4.34 5.59 4.58
N PHE A 486 4.82 4.35 4.45
CA PHE A 486 5.55 3.87 3.28
C PHE A 486 4.65 2.95 2.46
N PRO A 487 3.97 3.44 1.42
CA PRO A 487 2.91 2.70 0.75
C PRO A 487 3.42 1.58 -0.16
N VAL A 488 4.66 1.68 -0.65
CA VAL A 488 5.25 0.64 -1.51
C VAL A 488 5.57 -0.61 -0.68
N VAL A 489 5.01 -1.76 -1.07
CA VAL A 489 5.03 -3.00 -0.27
C VAL A 489 6.38 -3.72 -0.31
N VAL A 490 7.02 -3.75 -1.48
CA VAL A 490 8.35 -4.33 -1.71
C VAL A 490 9.19 -3.36 -2.55
N PRO A 491 10.54 -3.42 -2.51
CA PRO A 491 11.37 -2.53 -3.33
C PRO A 491 11.08 -2.64 -4.84
N SER A 492 11.69 -1.81 -5.68
CA SER A 492 11.62 -1.98 -7.13
C SER A 492 12.38 -3.23 -7.59
N PHE A 493 11.98 -3.83 -8.71
CA PHE A 493 12.66 -5.01 -9.25
C PHE A 493 14.13 -4.68 -9.58
N PRO A 494 15.12 -5.53 -9.19
CA PRO A 494 16.52 -5.25 -9.47
C PRO A 494 16.84 -5.48 -10.95
N VAL A 495 16.99 -4.37 -11.68
CA VAL A 495 17.38 -4.36 -13.09
C VAL A 495 18.90 -4.47 -13.17
N ILE A 496 19.42 -5.69 -13.23
CA ILE A 496 20.86 -5.96 -13.10
C ILE A 496 21.40 -7.06 -14.03
N THR A 497 20.60 -8.08 -14.36
CA THR A 497 21.05 -9.21 -15.17
C THR A 497 19.95 -9.76 -16.08
N THR A 498 20.35 -10.28 -17.23
CA THR A 498 19.53 -11.08 -18.15
C THR A 498 19.87 -12.57 -18.09
N ASP A 499 20.84 -12.96 -17.25
CA ASP A 499 21.29 -14.35 -17.16
C ASP A 499 20.23 -15.23 -16.50
N ASN A 500 20.09 -16.44 -17.01
CA ASN A 500 19.19 -17.48 -16.53
C ASN A 500 19.93 -18.74 -16.03
N ARG A 501 21.26 -18.76 -16.02
CA ARG A 501 22.04 -19.88 -15.51
C ARG A 501 22.04 -19.88 -13.98
N LEU A 502 21.97 -21.08 -13.41
CA LEU A 502 22.04 -21.35 -11.97
C LEU A 502 23.18 -22.36 -11.74
N ASP A 503 24.34 -22.07 -12.32
CA ASP A 503 25.55 -22.91 -12.34
C ASP A 503 26.60 -22.44 -11.31
N TYR A 504 26.17 -21.67 -10.32
CA TYR A 504 26.98 -21.16 -9.21
C TYR A 504 26.36 -21.53 -7.86
N GLY A 505 27.16 -21.40 -6.79
CA GLY A 505 26.76 -21.82 -5.45
C GLY A 505 26.57 -23.33 -5.34
N ARG A 506 25.84 -23.75 -4.29
CA ARG A 506 25.51 -25.15 -4.02
C ARG A 506 24.01 -25.36 -3.81
N LYS A 507 23.55 -26.60 -3.98
CA LYS A 507 22.18 -26.97 -3.62
C LYS A 507 21.98 -26.86 -2.11
N MET A 508 20.89 -26.21 -1.69
CA MET A 508 20.47 -26.17 -0.29
C MET A 508 19.83 -27.52 0.08
N ASN A 509 20.31 -28.14 1.15
CA ASN A 509 19.81 -29.43 1.65
C ASN A 509 18.50 -29.28 2.44
#